data_AF-A0A522IUL9-F1
#
_entry.id   AF-A0A522IUL9-F1
#
_cell.length_a   1.000
_cell.length_b   1.000
_cell.length_c   1.000
_cell.angle_alpha   90.00
_cell.angle_beta   90.00
_cell.angle_gamma   90.00
#
_symmetry.space_group_name_H-M   'P 1'
#
loop_
_entity.id
_entity.type
_entity.pdbx_description
1 polymer ?
#
loop_
_entity_poly.entity_id
_entity_poly.type
_entity_poly.pdbx_seq_one_letter_code
_entity_poly.pdbx_strand_id
1 'polypeptide(L)'
;MAAENQAVRRRQVYAGYQGKENPTEKDRIVHFMQMYRSTEHFNATFILPWIEVSPSEAVRGGLRIVQAREGVHARMMRERLRELGETTFVDVSEERKATQIPFFASPVRSDLEKMDMLVHIFDDLDDFFEPLTTLIDTIKEDLQTREMLRTILEDEYATVKWFLFIHKELSSGSV
;
A
#
# COMPACT_ATOMS: atom_id res chain seq x y z
N MET A 1 -12.68 30.71 -23.19
CA MET A 1 -11.66 30.50 -22.14
C MET A 1 -12.32 29.75 -21.00
N ALA A 2 -12.35 28.42 -21.10
CA ALA A 2 -12.77 27.56 -20.01
C ALA A 2 -11.47 27.07 -19.36
N ALA A 3 -11.19 27.58 -18.17
CA ALA A 3 -10.02 27.19 -17.40
C ALA A 3 -10.11 25.70 -17.06
N GLU A 4 -9.03 25.00 -17.38
CA GLU A 4 -8.67 23.69 -16.85
C GLU A 4 -9.01 23.61 -15.37
N ASN A 5 -9.97 22.76 -15.03
CA ASN A 5 -10.12 22.28 -13.67
C ASN A 5 -10.10 20.75 -13.68
N GLN A 6 -9.06 20.22 -14.32
CA GLN A 6 -8.64 18.85 -14.11
C GLN A 6 -7.69 18.89 -12.91
N ALA A 7 -8.25 19.11 -11.72
CA ALA A 7 -7.55 18.83 -10.48
C ALA A 7 -7.02 17.41 -10.62
N VAL A 8 -5.69 17.26 -10.66
CA VAL A 8 -4.98 16.00 -10.62
C VAL A 8 -5.59 15.26 -9.43
N ARG A 9 -6.47 14.29 -9.70
CA ARG A 9 -7.02 13.44 -8.63
C ARG A 9 -5.80 12.77 -8.03
N ARG A 10 -5.37 13.25 -6.87
CA ARG A 10 -4.37 12.55 -6.05
C ARG A 10 -4.86 11.12 -5.97
N ARG A 11 -3.98 10.18 -6.30
CA ARG A 11 -4.34 8.76 -6.39
C ARG A 11 -4.61 8.27 -4.97
N GLN A 12 -5.85 8.43 -4.50
CA GLN A 12 -6.25 7.92 -3.19
C GLN A 12 -6.15 6.40 -3.22
N VAL A 13 -5.37 5.84 -2.30
CA VAL A 13 -5.23 4.38 -2.12
C VAL A 13 -6.56 3.76 -1.64
N TYR A 14 -7.39 4.56 -0.98
CA TYR A 14 -8.71 4.17 -0.50
C TYR A 14 -9.73 5.28 -0.75
N ALA A 15 -10.80 4.97 -1.49
CA ALA A 15 -11.84 5.92 -1.88
C ALA A 15 -12.99 6.04 -0.84
N GLY A 16 -12.70 5.73 0.42
CA GLY A 16 -13.72 5.69 1.47
C GLY A 16 -14.56 4.40 1.47
N TYR A 17 -15.48 4.29 2.44
CA TYR A 17 -16.41 3.17 2.54
C TYR A 17 -17.46 3.21 1.42
N GLN A 18 -17.67 2.11 0.70
CA GLN A 18 -18.59 2.01 -0.45
C GLN A 18 -19.70 0.96 -0.24
N GLY A 19 -20.10 0.71 1.00
CA GLY A 19 -21.12 -0.29 1.34
C GLY A 19 -22.50 0.28 1.64
N LYS A 20 -23.23 -0.37 2.54
CA LYS A 20 -24.63 -0.02 2.87
C LYS A 20 -24.76 1.33 3.56
N GLU A 21 -25.95 1.93 3.48
CA GLU A 21 -26.31 3.10 4.27
C GLU A 21 -26.26 2.76 5.77
N ASN A 22 -25.71 3.67 6.59
CA ASN A 22 -25.52 3.51 8.05
C ASN A 22 -24.69 2.27 8.44
N PRO A 23 -23.40 2.19 8.07
CA PRO A 23 -22.56 1.05 8.41
C PRO A 23 -22.28 0.94 9.90
N THR A 24 -22.19 -0.29 10.41
CA THR A 24 -21.63 -0.58 11.73
C THR A 24 -20.11 -0.39 11.73
N GLU A 25 -19.50 -0.40 12.92
CA GLU A 25 -18.03 -0.43 13.04
C GLU A 25 -17.44 -1.63 12.29
N LYS A 26 -18.00 -2.82 12.50
CA LYS A 26 -17.58 -4.04 11.81
C LYS A 26 -17.67 -3.90 10.28
N ASP A 27 -18.75 -3.32 9.76
CA ASP A 27 -18.87 -3.12 8.30
C ASP A 27 -17.75 -2.25 7.75
N ARG A 28 -17.39 -1.16 8.46
CA ARG A 28 -16.29 -0.27 8.06
C ARG A 28 -14.94 -0.97 8.12
N ILE A 29 -14.68 -1.70 9.21
CA ILE A 29 -13.47 -2.50 9.40
C ILE A 29 -13.31 -3.52 8.27
N VAL A 30 -14.33 -4.34 8.04
CA VAL A 30 -14.29 -5.40 7.02
C VAL A 30 -14.03 -4.80 5.64
N HIS A 31 -14.76 -3.76 5.27
CA HIS A 31 -14.57 -3.12 3.96
C HIS A 31 -13.15 -2.57 3.79
N PHE A 32 -12.66 -1.81 4.77
CA PHE A 32 -11.31 -1.27 4.71
C PHE A 32 -10.26 -2.38 4.63
N MET A 33 -10.33 -3.37 5.52
CA MET A 33 -9.38 -4.49 5.56
C MET A 33 -9.41 -5.31 4.27
N GLN A 34 -10.57 -5.50 3.63
CA GLN A 34 -10.66 -6.19 2.34
C GLN A 34 -9.87 -5.45 1.25
N MET A 35 -10.00 -4.13 1.19
CA MET A 35 -9.29 -3.30 0.21
C MET A 35 -7.82 -3.19 0.54
N TYR A 36 -7.49 -2.91 1.80
CA TYR A 36 -6.11 -2.67 2.22
C TYR A 36 -5.28 -3.94 2.11
N ARG A 37 -5.78 -5.08 2.60
CA ARG A 37 -5.16 -6.40 2.41
C ARG A 37 -4.93 -6.73 0.93
N SER A 38 -5.83 -6.32 0.03
CA SER A 38 -5.65 -6.58 -1.42
C SER A 38 -4.43 -5.83 -1.97
N THR A 39 -4.25 -4.59 -1.51
CA THR A 39 -3.14 -3.74 -1.92
C THR A 39 -1.82 -4.24 -1.36
N GLU A 40 -1.75 -4.52 -0.05
CA GLU A 40 -0.57 -5.11 0.61
C GLU A 40 -0.14 -6.43 -0.07
N HIS A 41 -1.11 -7.30 -0.34
CA HIS A 41 -0.83 -8.56 -1.04
C HIS A 41 -0.26 -8.33 -2.44
N PHE A 42 -0.81 -7.35 -3.15
CA PHE A 42 -0.36 -7.02 -4.49
C PHE A 42 1.03 -6.37 -4.50
N ASN A 43 1.31 -5.48 -3.54
CA ASN A 43 2.62 -4.89 -3.33
C ASN A 43 3.68 -5.97 -3.09
N ALA A 44 3.42 -6.89 -2.15
CA ALA A 44 4.29 -8.04 -1.90
C ALA A 44 4.52 -8.90 -3.16
N THR A 45 3.57 -8.92 -4.11
CA THR A 45 3.65 -9.68 -5.34
C THR A 45 4.53 -9.01 -6.39
N PHE A 46 4.36 -7.71 -6.65
CA PHE A 46 5.16 -7.03 -7.69
C PHE A 46 6.57 -6.65 -7.21
N ILE A 47 6.81 -6.56 -5.89
CA ILE A 47 8.15 -6.27 -5.36
C ILE A 47 9.11 -7.44 -5.61
N LEU A 48 8.64 -8.70 -5.59
CA LEU A 48 9.48 -9.87 -5.85
C LEU A 48 10.23 -9.79 -7.18
N PRO A 49 9.58 -9.66 -8.35
CA PRO A 49 10.29 -9.56 -9.62
C PRO A 49 11.13 -8.28 -9.73
N TRP A 50 10.83 -7.22 -8.98
CA TRP A 50 11.71 -6.05 -8.90
C TRP A 50 13.03 -6.40 -8.21
N ILE A 51 12.99 -7.09 -7.06
CA ILE A 51 14.20 -7.56 -6.36
C ILE A 51 15.10 -8.36 -7.30
N GLU A 52 14.54 -9.23 -8.13
CA GLU A 52 15.30 -10.09 -9.04
C GLU A 52 16.03 -9.31 -10.14
N VAL A 53 15.44 -8.22 -10.64
CA VAL A 53 16.02 -7.46 -11.76
C VAL A 53 16.78 -6.21 -11.32
N SER A 54 16.70 -5.82 -10.05
CA SER A 54 17.40 -4.65 -9.53
C SER A 54 18.93 -4.90 -9.51
N PRO A 55 19.72 -3.98 -10.11
CA PRO A 55 21.17 -4.08 -10.08
C PRO A 55 21.78 -3.61 -8.74
N SER A 56 21.06 -2.81 -7.95
CA SER A 56 21.57 -2.22 -6.71
C SER A 56 21.38 -3.16 -5.51
N GLU A 57 22.49 -3.52 -4.84
CA GLU A 57 22.45 -4.34 -3.63
C GLU A 57 21.65 -3.68 -2.50
N ALA A 58 21.75 -2.36 -2.36
CA ALA A 58 21.02 -1.61 -1.35
C ALA A 58 19.51 -1.62 -1.62
N VAL A 59 19.09 -1.42 -2.88
CA VAL A 59 17.67 -1.50 -3.28
C VAL A 59 17.12 -2.90 -3.03
N ARG A 60 17.83 -3.95 -3.45
CA ARG A 60 17.43 -5.34 -3.17
C ARG A 60 17.31 -5.62 -1.68
N GLY A 61 18.23 -5.10 -0.87
CA GLY A 61 18.23 -5.25 0.58
C GLY A 61 16.96 -4.68 1.22
N GLY A 62 16.64 -3.42 0.92
CA GLY A 62 15.46 -2.78 1.49
C GLY A 62 14.15 -3.32 0.93
N LEU A 63 14.06 -3.61 -0.37
CA LEU A 63 12.87 -4.22 -0.98
C LEU A 63 12.54 -5.59 -0.36
N ARG A 64 13.52 -6.39 0.07
CA ARG A 64 13.25 -7.65 0.78
C ARG A 64 12.53 -7.43 2.10
N ILE A 65 12.87 -6.38 2.85
CA ILE A 65 12.19 -6.04 4.11
C ILE A 65 10.78 -5.52 3.82
N VAL A 66 10.63 -4.64 2.84
CA VAL A 66 9.30 -4.14 2.43
C VAL A 66 8.42 -5.31 1.99
N GLN A 67 8.89 -6.15 1.07
CA GLN A 67 8.15 -7.32 0.59
C GLN A 67 7.69 -8.24 1.74
N ALA A 68 8.55 -8.47 2.72
CA ALA A 68 8.22 -9.28 3.89
C ALA A 68 7.13 -8.64 4.75
N ARG A 69 7.20 -7.33 5.00
CA ARG A 69 6.18 -6.58 5.75
C ARG A 69 4.82 -6.66 5.07
N GLU A 70 4.75 -6.27 3.80
CA GLU A 70 3.51 -6.23 3.02
C GLU A 70 2.85 -7.62 2.97
N GLY A 71 3.67 -8.67 2.79
CA GLY A 71 3.22 -10.06 2.82
C GLY A 71 2.71 -10.52 4.19
N VAL A 72 3.34 -10.07 5.28
CA VAL A 72 2.89 -10.33 6.65
C VAL A 72 1.59 -9.58 6.93
N HIS A 73 1.50 -8.30 6.62
CA HIS A 73 0.31 -7.47 6.83
C HIS A 73 -0.89 -8.04 6.09
N ALA A 74 -0.72 -8.38 4.80
CA ALA A 74 -1.77 -9.01 4.00
C ALA A 74 -2.24 -10.34 4.60
N ARG A 75 -1.32 -11.17 5.12
CA ARG A 75 -1.68 -12.45 5.76
C ARG A 75 -2.44 -12.23 7.06
N MET A 76 -1.95 -11.37 7.94
CA MET A 76 -2.56 -11.07 9.23
C MET A 76 -3.96 -10.47 9.05
N MET A 77 -4.12 -9.54 8.11
CA MET A 77 -5.43 -8.98 7.80
C MET A 77 -6.39 -10.03 7.22
N ARG A 78 -5.91 -10.96 6.38
CA ARG A 78 -6.74 -12.06 5.87
C ARG A 78 -7.18 -13.01 6.99
N GLU A 79 -6.29 -13.35 7.91
CA GLU A 79 -6.62 -14.16 9.08
C GLU A 79 -7.67 -13.46 9.95
N ARG A 80 -7.47 -12.16 10.22
CA ARG A 80 -8.44 -11.38 10.99
C ARG A 80 -9.80 -11.27 10.30
N LEU A 81 -9.84 -11.08 8.98
CA LEU A 81 -11.10 -11.09 8.21
C LEU A 81 -11.84 -12.42 8.38
N ARG A 82 -11.14 -13.56 8.40
CA ARG A 82 -11.76 -14.87 8.66
C ARG A 82 -12.34 -14.97 10.06
N GLU A 83 -11.64 -14.47 11.07
CA GLU A 83 -12.15 -14.40 12.45
C GLU A 83 -13.42 -13.55 12.55
N LEU A 84 -13.52 -12.50 11.72
CA LEU A 84 -14.71 -11.66 11.59
C LEU A 84 -15.84 -12.32 10.77
N GLY A 85 -15.63 -13.53 10.23
CA GLY A 85 -16.62 -14.32 9.51
C GLY A 85 -16.55 -14.21 7.99
N GLU A 86 -15.54 -13.53 7.45
CA GLU A 86 -15.39 -13.41 5.99
C GLU A 86 -14.84 -14.69 5.37
N THR A 87 -15.47 -15.12 4.28
CA THR A 87 -15.08 -16.32 3.52
C THR A 87 -14.65 -16.00 2.09
N THR A 88 -14.95 -14.80 1.60
CA THR A 88 -14.57 -14.30 0.29
C THR A 88 -13.62 -13.12 0.44
N PHE A 89 -12.77 -12.91 -0.55
CA PHE A 89 -11.76 -11.85 -0.51
C PHE A 89 -11.77 -11.10 -1.84
N VAL A 90 -11.78 -9.77 -1.75
CA VAL A 90 -11.55 -8.90 -2.91
C VAL A 90 -10.09 -9.06 -3.34
N ASP A 91 -9.75 -8.85 -4.60
CA ASP A 91 -8.36 -8.67 -5.03
C ASP A 91 -8.27 -7.44 -5.92
N VAL A 92 -7.05 -6.92 -6.09
CA VAL A 92 -6.81 -5.86 -7.08
C VAL A 92 -7.20 -6.35 -8.48
N SER A 93 -7.63 -5.43 -9.35
CA SER A 93 -8.09 -5.78 -10.69
C SER A 93 -6.99 -6.46 -11.52
N GLU A 94 -7.40 -7.38 -12.40
CA GLU A 94 -6.48 -8.03 -13.34
C GLU A 94 -5.78 -7.04 -14.27
N GLU A 95 -6.47 -5.95 -14.64
CA GLU A 95 -5.86 -4.83 -15.38
C GLU A 95 -4.70 -4.19 -14.62
N ARG A 96 -4.85 -3.95 -13.31
CA ARG A 96 -3.77 -3.41 -12.47
C ARG A 96 -2.59 -4.39 -12.41
N LYS A 97 -2.87 -5.69 -12.27
CA LYS A 97 -1.81 -6.74 -12.26
C LYS A 97 -1.07 -6.78 -13.60
N ALA A 98 -1.80 -6.81 -14.70
CA ALA A 98 -1.27 -6.89 -16.06
C ALA A 98 -0.42 -5.66 -16.44
N THR A 99 -0.64 -4.51 -15.80
CA THR A 99 0.12 -3.28 -16.07
C THR A 99 1.31 -3.11 -15.14
N GLN A 100 1.14 -3.27 -13.82
CA GLN A 100 2.20 -2.94 -12.87
C GLN A 100 3.22 -4.07 -12.69
N ILE A 101 2.81 -5.35 -12.73
CA ILE A 101 3.77 -6.45 -12.56
C ILE A 101 4.85 -6.41 -13.66
N PRO A 102 4.53 -6.30 -14.97
CA PRO A 102 5.54 -6.21 -16.01
C PRO A 102 6.41 -4.95 -15.90
N PHE A 103 5.85 -3.84 -15.41
CA PHE A 103 6.59 -2.60 -15.20
C PHE A 103 7.72 -2.79 -14.17
N PHE A 104 7.39 -3.33 -13.00
CA PHE A 104 8.36 -3.56 -11.93
C PHE A 104 9.33 -4.72 -12.22
N ALA A 105 8.88 -5.71 -13.00
CA ALA A 105 9.71 -6.84 -13.46
C ALA A 105 10.69 -6.49 -14.59
N SER A 106 10.61 -5.28 -15.16
CA SER A 106 11.43 -4.93 -16.32
C SER A 106 12.90 -4.70 -15.93
N PRO A 107 13.88 -5.40 -16.55
CA PRO A 107 15.30 -5.17 -16.31
C PRO A 107 15.84 -3.95 -17.08
N VAL A 108 15.10 -3.44 -18.06
CA VAL A 108 15.49 -2.23 -18.82
C VAL A 108 15.04 -0.95 -18.13
N ARG A 109 14.18 -1.04 -17.10
CA ARG A 109 13.79 0.09 -16.28
C ARG A 109 14.68 0.19 -15.06
N SER A 110 15.20 1.38 -14.81
CA SER A 110 16.04 1.64 -13.65
C SER A 110 15.24 1.57 -12.36
N ASP A 111 15.93 1.36 -11.23
CA ASP A 111 15.30 1.44 -9.92
C ASP A 111 14.74 2.84 -9.67
N LEU A 112 15.41 3.90 -10.13
CA LEU A 112 14.93 5.27 -10.00
C LEU A 112 13.57 5.46 -10.69
N GLU A 113 13.42 5.01 -11.94
CA GLU A 113 12.14 5.09 -12.68
C GLU A 113 11.02 4.33 -11.97
N LYS A 114 11.34 3.21 -11.31
CA LYS A 114 10.36 2.42 -10.55
C LYS A 114 9.99 3.11 -9.24
N MET A 115 10.96 3.74 -8.57
CA MET A 115 10.75 4.53 -7.36
C MET A 115 9.91 5.78 -7.64
N ASP A 116 10.11 6.47 -8.77
CA ASP A 116 9.31 7.63 -9.19
C ASP A 116 7.81 7.29 -9.23
N MET A 117 7.44 6.10 -9.71
CA MET A 117 6.04 5.65 -9.74
C MET A 117 5.41 5.58 -8.34
N LEU A 118 6.20 5.31 -7.31
CA LEU A 118 5.73 5.14 -5.93
C LEU A 118 5.83 6.44 -5.13
N VAL A 119 6.94 7.16 -5.24
CA VAL A 119 7.23 8.33 -4.39
C VAL A 119 6.24 9.47 -4.62
N HIS A 120 5.75 9.68 -5.85
CA HIS A 120 4.71 10.69 -6.12
C HIS A 120 3.39 10.43 -5.38
N ILE A 121 3.18 9.23 -4.85
CA ILE A 121 2.02 8.91 -4.01
C ILE A 121 2.21 9.45 -2.58
N PHE A 122 3.46 9.65 -2.16
CA PHE A 122 3.87 10.01 -0.80
C PHE A 122 4.16 11.51 -0.60
N ASP A 123 3.76 12.37 -1.56
CA ASP A 123 4.01 13.82 -1.50
C ASP A 123 3.50 14.46 -0.20
N ASP A 124 2.40 13.94 0.34
CA ASP A 124 1.87 14.28 1.66
C ASP A 124 1.55 12.99 2.43
N LEU A 125 2.38 12.69 3.43
CA LEU A 125 2.27 11.46 4.23
C LEU A 125 1.02 11.45 5.11
N ASP A 126 0.62 12.61 5.61
CA ASP A 126 -0.55 12.70 6.49
C ASP A 126 -1.81 12.46 5.66
N ASP A 127 -1.91 13.07 4.48
CA ASP A 127 -3.01 12.83 3.54
C ASP A 127 -3.00 11.37 3.01
N PHE A 128 -1.83 10.77 2.82
CA PHE A 128 -1.71 9.37 2.37
C PHE A 128 -2.25 8.39 3.41
N PHE A 129 -1.92 8.59 4.69
CA PHE A 129 -2.33 7.71 5.78
C PHE A 129 -3.66 8.10 6.43
N GLU A 130 -4.23 9.26 6.12
CA GLU A 130 -5.51 9.76 6.67
C GLU A 130 -6.61 8.69 6.69
N PRO A 131 -6.84 7.89 5.63
CA PRO A 131 -7.91 6.89 5.66
C PRO A 131 -7.69 5.80 6.72
N LEU A 132 -6.44 5.38 6.93
CA LEU A 132 -6.07 4.36 7.91
C LEU A 132 -6.13 4.93 9.33
N THR A 133 -5.54 6.11 9.56
CA THR A 133 -5.55 6.78 10.87
C THR A 133 -6.98 7.11 11.31
N THR A 134 -7.80 7.66 10.40
CA THR A 134 -9.22 7.95 10.67
C THR A 134 -9.98 6.69 11.06
N LEU A 135 -9.80 5.58 10.34
CA LEU A 135 -10.45 4.33 10.71
C LEU A 135 -10.02 3.89 12.12
N ILE A 136 -8.72 3.81 12.38
CA ILE A 136 -8.15 3.42 13.68
C ILE A 136 -8.78 4.24 14.83
N ASP A 137 -8.89 5.55 14.66
CA ASP A 137 -9.41 6.45 15.71
C ASP A 137 -10.90 6.25 15.98
N THR A 138 -11.64 5.78 14.98
CA THR A 138 -13.08 5.51 15.11
C THR A 138 -13.39 4.15 15.73
N ILE A 139 -12.46 3.18 15.74
CA ILE A 139 -12.67 1.85 16.31
C ILE A 139 -12.73 1.91 17.84
N LYS A 140 -13.88 1.54 18.41
CA LYS A 140 -14.13 1.53 19.86
C LYS A 140 -14.28 0.12 20.43
N GLU A 141 -14.87 -0.81 19.69
CA GLU A 141 -15.22 -2.13 20.20
C GLU A 141 -14.20 -3.20 19.79
N ASP A 142 -13.77 -3.22 18.53
CA ASP A 142 -12.80 -4.19 18.02
C ASP A 142 -11.35 -3.77 18.30
N LEU A 143 -10.97 -3.83 19.58
CA LEU A 143 -9.63 -3.42 20.04
C LEU A 143 -8.51 -4.23 19.40
N GLN A 144 -8.74 -5.52 19.13
CA GLN A 144 -7.75 -6.39 18.48
C GLN A 144 -7.41 -5.87 17.08
N THR A 145 -8.44 -5.58 16.27
CA THR A 145 -8.23 -5.02 14.93
C THR A 145 -7.59 -3.64 15.01
N ARG A 146 -8.00 -2.80 15.97
CA ARG A 146 -7.43 -1.46 16.13
C ARG A 146 -5.92 -1.49 16.37
N GLU A 147 -5.45 -2.29 17.34
CA GLU A 147 -4.01 -2.35 17.65
C GLU A 147 -3.21 -3.05 16.56
N MET A 148 -3.79 -4.03 15.86
CA MET A 148 -3.19 -4.61 14.65
C MET A 148 -2.96 -3.56 13.58
N LEU A 149 -3.97 -2.75 13.25
CA LEU A 149 -3.87 -1.70 12.24
C LEU A 149 -2.90 -0.59 12.64
N ARG A 150 -2.81 -0.24 13.93
CA ARG A 150 -1.79 0.70 14.43
C ARG A 150 -0.37 0.19 14.24
N THR A 151 -0.15 -1.09 14.49
CA THR A 151 1.17 -1.70 14.34
C THR A 151 1.58 -1.78 12.86
N ILE A 152 0.63 -2.11 11.98
CA ILE A 152 0.82 -2.05 10.53
C ILE A 152 1.15 -0.62 10.09
N LEU A 153 0.41 0.39 10.57
CA LEU A 153 0.66 1.80 10.24
C LEU A 153 2.10 2.25 10.58
N GLU A 154 2.66 1.81 11.71
CA GLU A 154 4.05 2.13 12.05
C GLU A 154 5.06 1.52 11.07
N ASP A 155 4.84 0.27 10.67
CA ASP A 155 5.63 -0.37 9.62
C ASP A 155 5.52 0.36 8.29
N GLU A 156 4.32 0.82 7.92
CA GLU A 156 4.10 1.57 6.68
C GLU A 156 4.85 2.89 6.67
N TYR A 157 4.83 3.64 7.77
CA TYR A 157 5.66 4.85 7.89
C TYR A 157 7.15 4.51 7.72
N ALA A 158 7.62 3.38 8.23
CA ALA A 158 9.01 2.96 8.05
C ALA A 158 9.29 2.59 6.58
N THR A 159 8.37 1.90 5.90
CA THR A 159 8.45 1.58 4.47
C THR A 159 8.51 2.85 3.62
N VAL A 160 7.61 3.80 3.83
CA VAL A 160 7.56 5.06 3.07
C VAL A 160 8.81 5.91 3.33
N LYS A 161 9.25 6.04 4.59
CA LYS A 161 10.51 6.73 4.90
C LYS A 161 11.70 6.12 4.17
N TRP A 162 11.74 4.79 4.06
CA TRP A 162 12.79 4.10 3.30
C TRP A 162 12.68 4.38 1.80
N PHE A 163 11.49 4.35 1.22
CA PHE A 163 11.27 4.70 -0.20
C PHE A 163 11.74 6.12 -0.53
N LEU A 164 11.38 7.10 0.31
CA LEU A 164 11.82 8.49 0.14
C LEU A 164 13.35 8.63 0.27
N PHE A 165 13.95 7.92 1.22
CA PHE A 165 15.40 7.91 1.40
C PHE A 165 16.12 7.31 0.19
N ILE A 166 15.77 6.10 -0.23
CA ILE A 166 16.47 5.41 -1.33
C ILE A 166 16.26 6.13 -2.67
N HIS A 167 15.09 6.73 -2.90
CA HIS A 167 14.83 7.54 -4.08
C HIS A 167 15.75 8.76 -4.17
N LYS A 168 15.96 9.46 -3.05
CA LYS A 168 16.91 10.57 -2.96
C LYS A 168 18.35 10.10 -3.25
N GLU A 169 18.75 8.98 -2.68
CA GLU A 169 20.09 8.43 -2.89
C GLU A 169 20.34 8.06 -4.36
N LEU A 170 19.38 7.36 -4.99
CA LEU A 170 19.42 7.02 -6.43
C LEU A 170 19.45 8.28 -7.30
N SER A 171 18.67 9.31 -6.96
CA SER A 171 18.66 10.59 -7.67
C SER A 171 20.00 11.34 -7.59
N SER A 172 20.75 11.14 -6.50
CA SER A 172 22.07 11.73 -6.29
C SER A 172 23.23 10.91 -6.86
N GLY A 173 22.98 9.67 -7.29
CA GLY A 173 24.01 8.72 -7.74
C GLY A 173 24.86 8.12 -6.61
N SER A 174 24.37 8.14 -5.37
CA SER A 174 25.09 7.65 -4.19
C SER A 174 24.94 6.14 -3.96
N VAL A 175 24.00 5.49 -4.64
CA VAL A 175 23.58 4.09 -4.47
C VAL A 175 23.17 3.47 -5.81
#